data_AF-A0A1S8XTZ4-F1
#
_entry.id   AF-A0A1S8XTZ4-F1
#
_cell.length_a   1.000
_cell.length_b   1.000
_cell.length_c   1.000
_cell.angle_alpha   90.00
_cell.angle_beta   90.00
_cell.angle_gamma   90.00
#
_symmetry.space_group_name_H-M   'P 1'
#
loop_
_entity.id
_entity.type
_entity.pdbx_description
1 polymer ?
#
loop_
_entity_poly.entity_id
_entity_poly.type
_entity_poly.pdbx_seq_one_letter_code
_entity_poly.pdbx_strand_id
1 'polypeptide(L)'
;VRPGLVVGHSVGELSAAWAAGVFGLRDVLGLAVARGSLMQGQPSGGAMAAVFADAGDVGSAVVAYPGLEVAAWNGPRSVTVSGPVDVVDAFCAGSGLRCQRLVVSHAFHSEAMAGAVGPFAEAVSRVVVSAPRIGFASSISGRWHDAG
;
A
#
# COMPACT_ATOMS: atom_id res chain seq x y z
N VAL A 1 20.69 -18.50 5.05
CA VAL A 1 19.41 -18.46 5.80
C VAL A 1 18.28 -18.76 4.83
N ARG A 2 17.27 -19.56 5.21
CA ARG A 2 16.06 -19.83 4.41
C ARG A 2 14.81 -19.39 5.21
N PRO A 3 13.91 -18.56 4.67
CA PRO A 3 12.74 -18.10 5.41
C PRO A 3 11.70 -19.22 5.56
N GLY A 4 11.07 -19.30 6.73
CA GLY A 4 9.90 -20.17 6.95
C GLY A 4 8.57 -19.51 6.54
N LEU A 5 8.53 -18.17 6.57
CA LEU A 5 7.37 -17.33 6.25
C LEU A 5 7.89 -16.00 5.67
N VAL A 6 7.07 -15.31 4.89
CA VAL A 6 7.40 -13.99 4.34
C VAL A 6 6.23 -13.01 4.43
N VAL A 7 6.54 -11.73 4.60
CA VAL A 7 5.58 -10.62 4.56
C VAL A 7 6.22 -9.48 3.80
N GLY A 8 5.41 -8.77 3.03
CA GLY A 8 5.82 -7.59 2.29
C GLY A 8 4.82 -6.47 2.47
N HIS A 9 5.29 -5.23 2.58
CA HIS A 9 4.44 -4.06 2.71
C HIS A 9 4.27 -3.39 1.34
N SER A 10 3.03 -3.22 0.87
CA SER A 10 2.72 -2.58 -0.42
C SER A 10 3.51 -3.21 -1.57
N VAL A 11 4.42 -2.47 -2.23
CA VAL A 11 5.27 -3.02 -3.30
C VAL A 11 6.09 -4.24 -2.86
N GLY A 12 6.46 -4.31 -1.57
CA GLY A 12 7.19 -5.44 -1.02
C GLY A 12 6.39 -6.75 -1.08
N GLU A 13 5.07 -6.70 -1.18
CA GLU A 13 4.21 -7.88 -1.30
C GLU A 13 4.49 -8.66 -2.60
N LEU A 14 4.87 -7.98 -3.68
CA LEU A 14 5.35 -8.63 -4.91
C LEU A 14 6.61 -9.47 -4.62
N SER A 15 7.56 -8.91 -3.87
CA SER A 15 8.79 -9.62 -3.50
C SER A 15 8.52 -10.78 -2.54
N ALA A 16 7.59 -10.61 -1.59
CA ALA A 16 7.16 -11.67 -0.69
C ALA A 16 6.48 -12.81 -1.46
N ALA A 17 5.56 -12.50 -2.36
CA ALA A 17 4.90 -13.47 -3.22
C ALA A 17 5.90 -14.24 -4.10
N TRP A 18 6.89 -13.55 -4.68
CA TRP A 18 7.98 -14.20 -5.41
C TRP A 18 8.82 -15.12 -4.52
N ALA A 19 9.22 -14.67 -3.33
CA ALA A 19 9.97 -15.48 -2.37
C ALA A 19 9.17 -16.72 -1.92
N ALA A 20 7.84 -16.58 -1.80
CA ALA A 20 6.92 -17.66 -1.54
C ALA A 20 6.68 -18.58 -2.75
N GLY A 21 7.14 -18.22 -3.94
CA GLY A 21 7.03 -19.02 -5.14
C GLY A 21 5.74 -18.83 -5.95
N VAL A 22 4.95 -17.81 -5.63
CA VAL A 22 3.70 -17.48 -6.32
C VAL A 22 3.95 -17.03 -7.76
N PHE A 23 5.01 -16.27 -7.98
CA PHE A 23 5.40 -15.74 -9.29
C PHE A 23 6.79 -16.21 -9.70
N GLY A 24 7.01 -16.33 -11.01
CA GLY A 24 8.36 -16.40 -11.58
C GLY A 24 9.11 -15.06 -11.44
N LEU A 25 10.45 -15.09 -11.45
CA LEU A 25 11.26 -13.87 -11.31
C LEU A 25 10.99 -12.85 -12.42
N ARG A 26 10.84 -13.30 -13.68
CA ARG A 26 10.56 -12.43 -14.81
C ARG A 26 9.21 -11.72 -14.65
N ASP A 27 8.20 -12.47 -14.21
CA ASP A 27 6.83 -11.97 -14.06
C ASP A 27 6.76 -10.94 -12.93
N VAL A 28 7.33 -11.23 -11.76
CA VAL A 28 7.32 -10.28 -10.63
C VAL A 28 8.06 -8.98 -10.96
N LEU A 29 9.17 -9.06 -11.71
CA LEU A 29 9.89 -7.85 -12.16
C LEU A 29 9.05 -7.06 -13.16
N GLY A 30 8.39 -7.74 -14.10
CA GLY A 30 7.47 -7.11 -15.04
C GLY A 30 6.31 -6.41 -14.32
N LEU A 31 5.71 -7.06 -13.31
CA LEU A 31 4.67 -6.47 -12.48
C LEU A 31 5.17 -5.28 -11.67
N ALA A 32 6.38 -5.34 -11.12
CA ALA A 32 6.97 -4.22 -10.38
C ALA A 32 7.17 -2.99 -11.28
N VAL A 33 7.68 -3.20 -12.50
CA VAL A 33 7.85 -2.14 -13.52
C VAL A 33 6.50 -1.58 -13.95
N ALA A 34 5.53 -2.44 -14.27
CA ALA A 34 4.19 -2.03 -14.67
C ALA A 34 3.51 -1.22 -13.57
N ARG A 35 3.52 -1.72 -12.33
CA ARG A 35 2.97 -1.03 -11.16
C ARG A 35 3.61 0.34 -10.98
N GLY A 36 4.94 0.41 -10.96
CA GLY A 36 5.67 1.66 -10.78
C GLY A 36 5.33 2.69 -11.85
N SER A 37 5.31 2.26 -13.12
CA SER A 37 5.00 3.13 -14.26
C SER A 37 3.56 3.65 -14.23
N LEU A 38 2.59 2.77 -13.94
CA LEU A 38 1.18 3.13 -13.86
C LEU A 38 0.90 4.08 -12.70
N MET A 39 1.50 3.83 -11.53
CA MET A 39 1.37 4.71 -10.37
C MET A 39 2.05 6.06 -10.60
N GLN A 40 3.21 6.09 -11.26
CA GLN A 40 3.91 7.33 -11.60
C GLN A 40 3.14 8.18 -12.63
N GLY A 41 2.30 7.55 -13.45
CA GLY A 41 1.44 8.24 -14.42
C GLY A 41 0.12 8.76 -13.86
N GLN A 42 -0.16 8.56 -12.57
CA GLN A 42 -1.37 9.07 -11.93
C GLN A 42 -1.29 10.59 -11.69
N PRO A 43 -2.42 11.28 -11.43
CA PRO A 43 -2.41 12.70 -11.16
C PRO A 43 -1.48 13.09 -10.00
N SER A 44 -0.67 14.13 -10.22
CA SER A 44 0.13 14.77 -9.18
C SER A 44 -0.75 15.57 -8.20
N GLY A 45 -0.17 16.12 -7.14
CA GLY A 45 -0.89 16.92 -6.14
C GLY A 45 -1.43 16.08 -4.96
N GLY A 46 -1.01 14.82 -4.88
CA GLY A 46 -1.25 13.94 -3.74
C GLY A 46 -0.16 14.01 -2.67
N ALA A 47 -0.52 13.56 -1.49
CA ALA A 47 0.26 13.63 -0.27
C ALA A 47 0.07 12.37 0.57
N MET A 48 1.06 12.11 1.43
CA MET A 48 0.96 11.12 2.49
C MET A 48 1.64 11.64 3.77
N ALA A 49 1.12 11.22 4.92
CA ALA A 49 1.70 11.51 6.22
C ALA A 49 1.65 10.28 7.14
N ALA A 50 2.72 10.07 7.91
CA ALA A 50 2.69 9.16 9.05
C ALA A 50 2.05 9.87 10.25
N VAL A 51 1.15 9.16 10.94
CA VAL A 51 0.41 9.63 12.11
C VAL A 51 0.78 8.73 13.29
N PHE A 52 1.28 9.34 14.35
CA PHE A 52 1.79 8.65 15.54
C PHE A 52 0.75 8.67 16.67
N ALA A 53 -0.40 8.08 16.41
CA ALA A 53 -1.55 8.04 17.31
C ALA A 53 -2.27 6.70 17.22
N ASP A 54 -3.16 6.41 18.17
CA ASP A 54 -3.96 5.19 18.17
C ASP A 54 -4.72 5.00 16.85
N ALA A 55 -4.75 3.78 16.33
CA ALA A 55 -5.39 3.48 15.06
C ALA A 55 -6.89 3.85 15.05
N GLY A 56 -7.60 3.61 16.15
CA GLY A 56 -9.01 3.98 16.28
C GLY A 56 -9.23 5.49 16.26
N ASP A 57 -8.37 6.24 16.95
CA ASP A 57 -8.41 7.71 16.96
C ASP A 57 -8.15 8.29 15.57
N VAL A 58 -7.13 7.77 14.85
CA VAL A 58 -6.83 8.20 13.48
C VAL A 58 -8.00 7.90 12.56
N GLY A 59 -8.55 6.68 12.60
CA GLY A 59 -9.69 6.28 11.78
C GLY A 59 -10.92 7.18 12.01
N SER A 60 -11.19 7.53 13.27
CA SER A 60 -12.29 8.44 13.62
C SER A 60 -12.04 9.87 13.14
N ALA A 61 -10.80 10.37 13.27
CA ALA A 61 -10.44 11.72 12.85
C ALA A 61 -10.49 11.91 11.33
N VAL A 62 -10.08 10.88 10.55
CA VAL A 62 -10.05 10.93 9.08
C VAL A 62 -11.43 11.24 8.48
N VAL A 63 -12.52 10.78 9.12
CA VAL A 63 -13.91 11.00 8.63
C VAL A 63 -14.25 12.49 8.51
N ALA A 64 -13.62 13.36 9.31
CA ALA A 64 -13.85 14.80 9.25
C ALA A 64 -13.15 15.51 8.07
N TYR A 65 -12.34 14.79 7.29
CA TYR A 65 -11.51 15.34 6.20
C TYR A 65 -11.84 14.63 4.88
N PRO A 66 -12.82 15.13 4.10
CA PRO A 66 -13.18 14.55 2.80
C PRO A 66 -11.96 14.46 1.86
N GLY A 67 -11.79 13.30 1.21
CA GLY A 67 -10.65 13.02 0.33
C GLY A 67 -9.37 12.57 1.05
N LEU A 68 -9.39 12.48 2.40
CA LEU A 68 -8.35 11.82 3.16
C LEU A 68 -8.71 10.34 3.39
N GLU A 69 -7.74 9.47 3.16
CA GLU A 69 -7.90 8.03 3.32
C GLU A 69 -6.77 7.45 4.17
N VAL A 70 -7.03 6.32 4.84
CA VAL A 70 -5.97 5.57 5.51
C VAL A 70 -5.28 4.67 4.51
N ALA A 71 -4.04 5.01 4.17
CA ALA A 71 -3.19 4.26 3.25
C ALA A 71 -2.64 2.95 3.88
N ALA A 72 -2.33 2.97 5.17
CA ALA A 72 -1.76 1.81 5.85
C ALA A 72 -1.97 1.83 7.36
N TRP A 73 -2.36 0.68 7.91
CA TRP A 73 -2.35 0.38 9.34
C TRP A 73 -1.05 -0.34 9.71
N ASN A 74 0.02 0.41 9.98
CA ASN A 74 1.36 -0.17 10.23
C ASN A 74 1.49 -0.76 11.64
N GLY A 75 0.64 -0.34 12.57
CA GLY A 75 0.57 -0.86 13.92
C GLY A 75 -0.41 -0.06 14.78
N PRO A 76 -0.58 -0.43 16.07
CA PRO A 76 -1.58 0.17 16.95
C PRO A 76 -1.44 1.69 17.10
N ARG A 77 -0.20 2.22 16.96
CA ARG A 77 0.10 3.65 17.09
C ARG A 77 0.85 4.24 15.90
N SER A 78 0.74 3.61 14.74
CA SER A 78 1.46 3.99 13.52
C SER A 78 0.55 3.78 12.32
N VAL A 79 0.02 4.89 11.80
CA VAL A 79 -0.93 4.89 10.68
C VAL A 79 -0.36 5.78 9.58
N THR A 80 -0.60 5.44 8.32
CA THR A 80 -0.31 6.32 7.19
C THR A 80 -1.61 6.79 6.59
N VAL A 81 -1.75 8.11 6.41
CA VAL A 81 -2.87 8.72 5.69
C VAL A 81 -2.39 9.24 4.33
N SER A 82 -3.30 9.33 3.38
CA SER A 82 -3.04 9.78 2.01
C SER A 82 -4.24 10.51 1.43
N GLY A 83 -3.99 11.52 0.60
CA GLY A 83 -5.05 12.31 -0.04
C GLY A 83 -4.47 13.52 -0.78
N PRO A 84 -5.30 14.48 -1.21
CA PRO A 84 -4.84 15.77 -1.72
C PRO A 84 -3.90 16.48 -0.72
N VAL A 85 -2.94 17.25 -1.23
CA VAL A 85 -1.93 17.94 -0.40
C VAL A 85 -2.56 18.84 0.66
N ASP A 86 -3.50 19.69 0.25
CA ASP A 86 -4.21 20.62 1.13
C ASP A 86 -4.99 19.89 2.23
N VAL A 87 -5.62 18.76 1.90
CA VAL A 87 -6.37 17.94 2.88
C VAL A 87 -5.44 17.26 3.87
N VAL A 88 -4.33 16.67 3.41
CA VAL A 88 -3.33 16.06 4.31
C VAL A 88 -2.72 17.10 5.24
N ASP A 89 -2.38 18.28 4.72
CA ASP A 89 -1.78 19.34 5.51
C ASP A 89 -2.79 19.92 6.53
N ALA A 90 -4.06 20.10 6.13
CA ALA A 90 -5.14 20.50 7.03
C ALA A 90 -5.37 19.48 8.15
N PHE A 91 -5.35 18.18 7.84
CA PHE A 91 -5.43 17.12 8.86
C PHE A 91 -4.25 17.16 9.83
N CYS A 92 -3.04 17.32 9.33
CA CYS A 92 -1.84 17.37 10.18
C CYS A 92 -1.85 18.58 11.12
N ALA A 93 -2.39 19.72 10.68
CA ALA A 93 -2.51 20.93 11.50
C ALA A 93 -3.71 20.91 12.45
N GLY A 94 -4.85 20.35 12.00
CA GLY A 94 -6.15 20.49 12.66
C GLY A 94 -6.59 19.31 13.52
N SER A 95 -6.04 18.11 13.32
CA SER A 95 -6.47 16.90 14.06
C SER A 95 -6.00 16.86 15.52
N GLY A 96 -4.99 17.67 15.88
CA GLY A 96 -4.31 17.58 17.18
C GLY A 96 -3.42 16.33 17.32
N LEU A 97 -3.31 15.51 16.27
CA LEU A 97 -2.48 14.30 16.26
C LEU A 97 -1.08 14.61 15.75
N ARG A 98 -0.06 13.94 16.31
CA ARG A 98 1.31 14.07 15.82
C ARG A 98 1.43 13.46 14.43
N CYS A 99 1.72 14.29 13.45
CA CYS A 99 1.89 13.88 12.06
C CYS A 99 3.31 14.19 11.54
N GLN A 100 3.76 13.43 10.55
CA GLN A 100 4.99 13.68 9.80
C GLN A 100 4.75 13.46 8.31
N ARG A 101 4.97 14.50 7.51
CA ARG A 101 4.85 14.44 6.06
C ARG A 101 5.88 13.47 5.47
N LEU A 102 5.43 12.60 4.56
CA LEU A 102 6.30 11.66 3.85
C LEU A 102 6.82 12.29 2.56
N VAL A 103 8.08 11.99 2.23
CA VAL A 103 8.71 12.39 0.97
C VAL A 103 8.30 11.41 -0.12
N VAL A 104 7.17 11.68 -0.76
CA VAL A 104 6.58 10.86 -1.82
C VAL A 104 5.98 11.76 -2.90
N SER A 105 5.83 11.24 -4.11
CA SER A 105 5.33 11.99 -5.27
C SER A 105 3.80 12.02 -5.40
N HIS A 106 3.11 11.04 -4.81
CA HIS A 106 1.67 10.85 -4.98
C HIS A 106 1.00 10.42 -3.66
N ALA A 107 -0.33 10.48 -3.64
CA ALA A 107 -1.16 9.85 -2.62
C ALA A 107 -1.33 8.35 -2.95
N PHE A 108 -0.37 7.52 -2.54
CA PHE A 108 -0.48 6.08 -2.75
C PHE A 108 -1.53 5.47 -1.81
N HIS A 109 -2.19 4.39 -2.27
CA HIS A 109 -3.29 3.71 -1.54
C HIS A 109 -4.49 4.62 -1.23
N SER A 110 -4.80 5.53 -2.15
CA SER A 110 -6.01 6.34 -2.15
C SER A 110 -6.72 6.28 -3.50
N GLU A 111 -7.88 6.91 -3.61
CA GLU A 111 -8.62 7.09 -4.86
C GLU A 111 -7.77 7.71 -5.98
N ALA A 112 -6.71 8.46 -5.65
CA ALA A 112 -5.77 9.01 -6.63
C ALA A 112 -5.10 7.91 -7.50
N MET A 113 -5.11 6.65 -7.04
CA MET A 113 -4.57 5.50 -7.79
C MET A 113 -5.61 4.77 -8.65
N ALA A 114 -6.88 5.21 -8.68
CA ALA A 114 -7.96 4.50 -9.38
C ALA A 114 -7.65 4.22 -10.86
N GLY A 115 -7.01 5.18 -11.55
CA GLY A 115 -6.62 5.03 -12.95
C GLY A 115 -5.56 3.94 -13.21
N ALA A 116 -4.78 3.55 -12.19
CA ALA A 116 -3.80 2.49 -12.30
C ALA A 116 -4.40 1.08 -12.11
N VAL A 117 -5.58 0.96 -11.49
CA VAL A 117 -6.15 -0.33 -11.07
C VAL A 117 -6.46 -1.24 -12.26
N GLY A 118 -7.20 -0.76 -13.25
CA GLY A 118 -7.58 -1.54 -14.43
C GLY A 118 -6.36 -2.04 -15.22
N PRO A 119 -5.45 -1.16 -15.65
CA PRO A 119 -4.25 -1.56 -16.38
C PRO A 119 -3.34 -2.51 -15.57
N PHE A 120 -3.24 -2.31 -14.25
CA PHE A 120 -2.43 -3.21 -13.42
C PHE A 120 -3.09 -4.58 -13.27
N ALA A 121 -4.41 -4.65 -13.11
CA ALA A 121 -5.16 -5.92 -13.11
C ALA A 121 -4.98 -6.69 -14.43
N GLU A 122 -4.94 -5.99 -15.56
CA GLU A 122 -4.64 -6.59 -16.86
C GLU A 122 -3.20 -7.12 -16.95
N ALA A 123 -2.22 -6.42 -16.37
CA ALA A 123 -0.86 -6.92 -16.28
C ALA A 123 -0.77 -8.19 -15.44
N VAL A 124 -1.50 -8.25 -14.31
CA VAL A 124 -1.56 -9.43 -13.43
C VAL A 124 -2.26 -10.61 -14.09
N SER A 125 -3.32 -10.40 -14.89
CA SER A 125 -4.04 -11.50 -15.55
C SER A 125 -3.21 -12.25 -16.60
N ARG A 126 -2.09 -11.65 -17.04
CA ARG A 126 -1.18 -12.21 -18.04
C ARG A 126 -0.02 -13.00 -17.43
N VAL A 127 0.12 -13.04 -16.10
CA VAL A 127 1.18 -13.81 -15.43
C VAL A 127 0.67 -15.13 -14.90
N VAL A 128 1.55 -16.13 -14.82
CA VAL A 128 1.22 -17.41 -14.19
C VAL A 128 1.28 -17.24 -12.67
N VAL A 129 0.18 -17.58 -12.00
CA VAL A 129 0.07 -17.54 -10.54
C VAL A 129 0.08 -18.97 -10.02
N SER A 130 1.03 -19.27 -9.12
CA SER A 130 1.15 -20.57 -8.46
C SER A 130 0.73 -20.50 -7.00
N ALA A 131 0.34 -21.64 -6.42
CA ALA A 131 0.19 -21.74 -4.97
C ALA A 131 1.53 -21.44 -4.26
N PRO A 132 1.51 -20.76 -3.11
CA PRO A 132 2.73 -20.49 -2.36
C PRO A 132 3.34 -21.79 -1.81
N ARG A 133 4.67 -21.87 -1.76
CA ARG A 133 5.44 -22.99 -1.18
C ARG A 133 5.80 -22.78 0.29
N ILE A 134 5.74 -21.54 0.75
CA ILE A 134 5.86 -21.15 2.16
C ILE A 134 4.77 -20.11 2.46
N GLY A 135 4.32 -20.02 3.71
CA GLY A 135 3.28 -19.08 4.09
C GLY A 135 3.67 -17.64 3.79
N PHE A 136 2.75 -16.89 3.18
CA PHE A 136 2.93 -15.47 2.87
C PHE A 136 1.71 -14.68 3.36
N ALA A 137 1.94 -13.61 4.12
CA ALA A 137 0.85 -12.79 4.68
C ALA A 137 0.39 -11.72 3.68
N SER A 138 -0.93 -11.61 3.51
CA SER A 138 -1.56 -10.58 2.69
C SER A 138 -1.60 -9.24 3.44
N SER A 139 -1.08 -8.18 2.80
CA SER A 139 -1.12 -6.82 3.38
C SER A 139 -2.51 -6.17 3.31
N ILE A 140 -3.43 -6.74 2.52
CA ILE A 140 -4.81 -6.26 2.37
C ILE A 140 -5.74 -6.89 3.41
N SER A 141 -5.68 -8.22 3.57
CA SER A 141 -6.63 -8.93 4.42
C SER A 141 -6.14 -9.17 5.86
N GLY A 142 -4.84 -9.00 6.11
CA GLY A 142 -4.20 -9.35 7.38
C GLY A 142 -4.19 -10.87 7.65
N ARG A 143 -4.45 -11.69 6.62
CA ARG A 143 -4.49 -13.16 6.71
C ARG A 143 -3.35 -13.82 5.93
N TRP A 144 -3.13 -15.10 6.21
CA TRP A 144 -2.16 -15.93 5.51
C TRP A 144 -2.71 -16.49 4.21
N HIS A 145 -1.84 -16.51 3.18
CA HIS A 145 -1.91 -17.47 2.11
C HIS A 145 -1.06 -18.67 2.52
N ASP A 146 -1.73 -19.74 2.94
CA ASP A 146 -1.07 -20.95 3.41
C ASP A 146 -0.45 -21.73 2.26
N ALA A 147 0.66 -22.42 2.55
CA ALA A 147 1.25 -23.35 1.60
C ALA A 147 0.27 -24.51 1.35
N GLY A 148 0.08 -24.84 0.07
CA GLY A 148 -0.65 -26.04 -0.35
C GLY A 148 0.18 -27.31 -0.15
#